data_AF-A0A1J3JPD0-F1
#
_entry.id   AF-A0A1J3JPD0-F1
#
_cell.length_a   1.000
_cell.length_b   1.000
_cell.length_c   1.000
_cell.angle_alpha   90.00
_cell.angle_beta   90.00
_cell.angle_gamma   90.00
#
_symmetry.space_group_name_H-M   'P 1'
#
loop_
_entity.id
_entity.type
_entity.pdbx_description
1 polymer ?
#
loop_
_entity_poly.entity_id
_entity_poly.type
_entity_poly.pdbx_seq_one_letter_code
_entity_poly.pdbx_strand_id
1 'polypeptide(L)'
;MLQKCTWKCMVDCSYLTSSDEVQQLMQRVESTLIEHFCNSNRSKGMKLLRPKVKKERHRITFSTGFFFGCAIFLIVALVLIIHARNILGTPGQRTYMETMFPLYRFFGFVVLHTIMYAANIYFWRRYRVNYSFIFGFKKGTELGYRHVLLLSFGLGTLSLCAVLLNLDMEMDSQTKDYRRFTELIPLFLLVLVIAITLCPFNILYRSSRFFFLAVLFRCIAAPFYTVNLPDFFLADQLTSQVQALRS
;
A
#
# COMPACT_ATOMS: atom_id res chain seq x y z
N MET A 1 -8.57 -23.52 14.04
CA MET A 1 -9.67 -22.99 14.88
C MET A 1 -9.40 -23.17 16.37
N LEU A 2 -8.86 -24.33 16.78
CA LEU A 2 -8.51 -24.65 18.17
C LEU A 2 -7.65 -23.59 18.88
N GLN A 3 -6.57 -23.11 18.25
CA GLN A 3 -5.67 -22.10 18.85
C GLN A 3 -6.32 -20.73 19.09
N LYS A 4 -7.44 -20.43 18.41
CA LYS A 4 -8.19 -19.18 18.64
C LYS A 4 -9.09 -19.26 19.86
N CYS A 5 -9.64 -20.43 20.16
CA CYS A 5 -10.44 -20.63 21.38
C CYS A 5 -9.55 -20.57 22.62
N THR A 6 -8.38 -21.20 22.59
CA THR A 6 -7.45 -21.21 23.73
C THR A 6 -6.96 -19.82 24.13
N TRP A 7 -6.56 -18.98 23.16
CA TRP A 7 -6.13 -17.61 23.48
C TRP A 7 -7.25 -16.74 24.04
N LYS A 8 -8.46 -16.87 23.48
CA LYS A 8 -9.61 -16.09 23.94
C LYS A 8 -10.02 -16.52 25.35
N CYS A 9 -10.06 -17.82 25.62
CA CYS A 9 -10.25 -18.35 26.97
C CYS A 9 -9.15 -17.90 27.94
N MET A 10 -7.87 -17.92 27.55
CA MET A 10 -6.79 -17.43 28.44
C MET A 10 -6.91 -15.95 28.77
N VAL A 11 -7.29 -15.11 27.80
CA VAL A 11 -7.50 -13.66 28.03
C VAL A 11 -8.74 -13.41 28.88
N ASP A 12 -9.81 -14.14 28.63
CA ASP A 12 -11.08 -14.01 29.36
C ASP A 12 -10.94 -14.56 30.81
N CYS A 13 -10.08 -15.56 31.03
CA CYS A 13 -9.72 -16.09 32.36
C CYS A 13 -8.57 -15.33 33.04
N SER A 14 -8.00 -14.29 32.41
CA SER A 14 -6.92 -13.51 33.04
C SER A 14 -7.48 -12.60 34.13
N TYR A 15 -6.69 -12.39 35.20
CA TYR A 15 -7.08 -11.57 36.36
C TYR A 15 -7.54 -10.16 35.98
N LEU A 16 -6.97 -9.58 34.91
CA LEU A 16 -7.35 -8.26 34.39
C LEU A 16 -8.76 -8.21 33.82
N THR A 17 -9.28 -9.33 33.31
CA THR A 17 -10.64 -9.42 32.73
C THR A 17 -11.64 -9.95 33.75
N SER A 18 -11.20 -10.84 34.65
CA SER A 18 -12.07 -11.54 35.61
C SER A 18 -12.19 -10.86 36.98
N SER A 19 -11.36 -9.84 37.29
CA SER A 19 -11.42 -9.13 38.56
C SER A 19 -12.55 -8.11 38.58
N ASP A 20 -13.48 -8.27 39.52
CA ASP A 20 -14.59 -7.33 39.76
C ASP A 20 -14.07 -5.92 40.11
N GLU A 21 -12.91 -5.81 40.76
CA GLU A 21 -12.31 -4.52 41.12
C GLU A 21 -11.92 -3.72 39.87
N VAL A 22 -11.36 -4.39 38.85
CA VAL A 22 -10.96 -3.76 37.59
C VAL A 22 -12.19 -3.30 36.82
N GLN A 23 -13.26 -4.11 36.82
CA GLN A 23 -14.54 -3.74 36.19
C GLN A 23 -15.19 -2.54 36.90
N GLN A 24 -15.20 -2.52 38.23
CA GLN A 24 -15.69 -1.38 39.01
C GLN A 24 -14.87 -0.12 38.76
N LEU A 25 -13.54 -0.23 38.72
CA LEU A 25 -12.66 0.90 38.41
C LEU A 25 -12.94 1.45 37.00
N MET A 26 -13.08 0.56 36.02
CA MET A 26 -13.42 0.94 34.65
C MET A 26 -14.75 1.69 34.60
N GLN A 27 -15.79 1.18 35.27
CA GLN A 27 -17.09 1.87 35.36
C GLN A 27 -16.99 3.25 36.01
N ARG A 28 -16.22 3.40 37.09
CA ARG A 28 -16.01 4.72 37.74
C ARG A 28 -15.31 5.70 36.81
N VAL A 29 -14.27 5.26 36.10
CA VAL A 29 -13.56 6.11 35.13
C VAL A 29 -14.49 6.52 33.99
N GLU A 30 -15.33 5.61 33.48
CA GLU A 30 -16.33 5.92 32.47
C GLU A 30 -17.33 6.96 32.96
N SER A 31 -17.89 6.81 34.18
CA SER A 31 -18.84 7.77 34.74
C SER A 31 -18.24 9.15 34.95
N THR A 32 -17.03 9.23 35.54
CA THR A 32 -16.35 10.50 35.78
C THR A 32 -16.00 11.20 34.46
N LEU A 33 -15.59 10.46 33.43
CA LEU A 33 -15.29 11.03 32.12
C LEU A 33 -16.55 11.57 31.42
N ILE A 34 -17.69 10.86 31.53
CA ILE A 34 -18.96 11.32 30.98
C ILE A 34 -19.45 12.60 31.69
N GLU A 35 -19.36 12.64 33.01
CA GLU A 35 -19.78 13.78 33.82
C GLU A 35 -18.92 15.01 33.52
N HIS A 36 -17.59 14.86 33.55
CA HIS A 36 -16.66 15.99 33.47
C HIS A 36 -16.40 16.49 32.04
N PHE A 37 -16.33 15.60 31.04
CA PHE A 37 -15.98 15.97 29.66
C PHE A 37 -17.16 15.97 28.69
N CYS A 38 -18.28 15.34 29.04
CA CYS A 38 -19.43 15.20 28.14
C CYS A 38 -20.71 15.87 28.65
N ASN A 39 -20.66 16.69 29.71
CA ASN A 39 -21.83 17.32 30.36
C ASN A 39 -22.96 16.30 30.60
N SER A 40 -22.61 15.15 31.18
CA SER A 40 -23.54 14.06 31.47
C SER A 40 -24.20 13.42 30.23
N ASN A 41 -23.75 13.72 29.01
CA ASN A 41 -24.24 13.09 27.80
C ASN A 41 -23.56 11.73 27.58
N ARG A 42 -24.22 10.67 28.07
CA ARG A 42 -23.75 9.28 27.96
C ARG A 42 -23.47 8.84 26.53
N SER A 43 -24.25 9.28 25.54
CA SER A 43 -24.05 8.91 24.13
C SER A 43 -22.73 9.47 23.57
N LYS A 44 -22.40 10.72 23.89
CA LYS A 44 -21.13 11.35 23.50
C LYS A 44 -19.93 10.69 24.18
N GLY A 45 -20.02 10.43 25.49
CA GLY A 45 -18.93 9.78 26.23
C GLY A 45 -18.70 8.34 25.81
N MET A 46 -19.75 7.54 25.65
CA MET A 46 -19.62 6.18 25.12
C MET A 46 -19.06 6.15 23.70
N LYS A 47 -19.37 7.15 22.86
CA LYS A 47 -18.78 7.27 21.51
C LYS A 47 -17.29 7.61 21.54
N LEU A 48 -16.82 8.28 22.59
CA LEU A 48 -15.41 8.60 22.81
C LEU A 48 -14.64 7.37 23.33
N LEU A 49 -15.24 6.63 24.26
CA LEU A 49 -14.66 5.44 24.90
C LEU A 49 -14.67 4.21 23.98
N ARG A 50 -15.69 4.05 23.13
CA ARG A 50 -15.81 2.88 22.27
C ARG A 50 -14.69 2.88 21.23
N PRO A 51 -13.96 1.76 21.05
CA PRO A 51 -12.96 1.64 20.00
C PRO A 51 -13.61 1.96 18.66
N LYS A 52 -13.11 3.00 17.96
CA LYS A 52 -13.61 3.38 16.63
C LYS A 52 -13.20 2.30 15.63
N VAL A 53 -14.07 1.29 15.45
CA VAL A 53 -13.93 0.33 14.36
C VAL A 53 -14.19 1.09 13.05
N LYS A 54 -13.14 1.26 12.22
CA LYS A 54 -13.32 1.82 10.87
C LYS A 54 -14.28 0.93 10.11
N LYS A 55 -15.46 1.46 9.74
CA LYS A 55 -16.39 0.76 8.86
C LYS A 55 -15.76 0.71 7.47
N GLU A 56 -15.46 -0.50 7.02
CA GLU A 56 -14.85 -0.75 5.72
C GLU A 56 -15.82 -0.32 4.61
N ARG A 57 -15.34 0.45 3.63
CA ARG A 57 -16.18 1.01 2.56
C ARG A 57 -16.27 0.00 1.41
N HIS A 58 -17.48 -0.52 1.13
CA HIS A 58 -17.72 -1.52 0.08
C HIS A 58 -17.18 -1.12 -1.30
N ARG A 59 -17.25 0.18 -1.64
CA ARG A 59 -16.72 0.73 -2.90
C ARG A 59 -15.24 0.40 -3.11
N ILE A 60 -14.43 0.38 -2.05
CA ILE A 60 -12.99 0.10 -2.16
C ILE A 60 -12.76 -1.33 -2.59
N THR A 61 -13.43 -2.30 -1.97
CA THR A 61 -13.32 -3.72 -2.34
C THR A 61 -13.74 -3.96 -3.78
N PHE A 62 -14.84 -3.34 -4.21
CA PHE A 62 -15.29 -3.41 -5.60
C PHE A 62 -14.25 -2.84 -6.58
N SER A 63 -13.77 -1.61 -6.33
CA SER A 63 -12.75 -0.99 -7.17
C SER A 63 -11.45 -1.79 -7.20
N THR A 64 -10.99 -2.35 -6.07
CA THR A 64 -9.80 -3.21 -6.03
C THR A 64 -9.96 -4.42 -6.95
N GLY A 65 -11.13 -5.09 -6.90
CA GLY A 65 -11.43 -6.22 -7.78
C GLY A 65 -11.48 -5.83 -9.26
N PHE A 66 -12.08 -4.68 -9.58
CA PHE A 66 -12.12 -4.15 -10.95
C PHE A 66 -10.71 -3.89 -11.50
N PHE A 67 -9.86 -3.15 -10.76
CA PHE A 67 -8.49 -2.88 -11.22
C PHE A 67 -7.65 -4.15 -11.33
N PHE A 68 -7.84 -5.12 -10.44
CA PHE A 68 -7.17 -6.42 -10.54
C PHE A 68 -7.58 -7.18 -11.81
N GLY A 69 -8.89 -7.22 -12.12
CA GLY A 69 -9.39 -7.82 -13.36
C GLY A 69 -8.84 -7.12 -14.61
N CYS A 70 -8.81 -5.78 -14.62
CA CYS A 70 -8.19 -5.01 -15.69
C CYS A 70 -6.70 -5.32 -15.84
N ALA A 71 -5.94 -5.42 -14.73
CA ALA A 71 -4.53 -5.75 -14.78
C ALA A 71 -4.29 -7.12 -15.43
N ILE A 72 -5.06 -8.15 -15.05
CA ILE A 72 -4.98 -9.48 -15.67
C ILE A 72 -5.29 -9.41 -17.16
N PHE A 73 -6.37 -8.72 -17.54
CA PHE A 73 -6.74 -8.56 -18.94
C PHE A 73 -5.63 -7.89 -19.77
N LEU A 74 -5.03 -6.81 -19.26
CA LEU A 74 -3.94 -6.11 -19.94
C LEU A 74 -2.67 -6.95 -20.02
N ILE A 75 -2.37 -7.78 -19.00
CA ILE A 75 -1.25 -8.75 -19.06
C ILE A 75 -1.48 -9.76 -20.18
N VAL A 76 -2.69 -10.33 -20.28
CA VAL A 76 -3.03 -11.27 -21.37
C VAL A 76 -2.93 -10.58 -22.73
N ALA A 77 -3.45 -9.36 -22.87
CA ALA A 77 -3.33 -8.58 -24.10
C ALA A 77 -1.86 -8.33 -24.49
N LEU A 78 -1.01 -7.98 -23.51
CA LEU A 78 0.42 -7.78 -23.73
C LEU A 78 1.10 -9.06 -24.23
N VAL A 79 0.82 -10.21 -23.60
CA VAL A 79 1.36 -11.51 -24.02
C VAL A 79 0.91 -11.86 -25.44
N LEU A 80 -0.37 -11.64 -25.77
CA LEU A 80 -0.91 -11.89 -27.10
C LEU A 80 -0.25 -10.99 -28.17
N ILE A 81 -0.03 -9.71 -27.89
CA ILE A 81 0.64 -8.79 -28.83
C ILE A 81 2.10 -9.22 -29.06
N ILE A 82 2.82 -9.55 -27.99
CA ILE A 82 4.21 -10.03 -28.09
C ILE A 82 4.29 -11.28 -28.97
N HIS A 83 3.38 -12.25 -28.76
CA HIS A 83 3.34 -13.48 -29.55
C HIS A 83 2.90 -13.24 -31.01
N ALA A 84 1.80 -12.52 -31.22
CA ALA A 84 1.21 -12.31 -32.55
C ALA A 84 2.12 -11.49 -33.46
N ARG A 85 2.94 -10.60 -32.88
CA ARG A 85 3.81 -9.69 -33.64
C ARG A 85 5.26 -10.17 -33.73
N ASN A 86 5.61 -11.30 -33.11
CA ASN A 86 6.96 -11.87 -33.08
C ASN A 86 8.05 -10.80 -32.87
N ILE A 87 7.85 -9.95 -31.86
CA ILE A 87 8.71 -8.79 -31.53
C ILE A 87 10.15 -9.23 -31.17
N LEU A 88 10.34 -10.53 -30.91
CA LEU A 88 11.61 -11.16 -30.54
C LEU A 88 12.62 -11.31 -31.70
N GLY A 89 12.30 -10.82 -32.92
CA GLY A 89 13.16 -11.00 -34.10
C GLY A 89 13.49 -9.73 -34.90
N THR A 90 13.01 -8.54 -34.52
CA THR A 90 13.19 -7.30 -35.31
C THR A 90 14.30 -6.40 -34.76
N PRO A 91 15.03 -5.65 -35.61
CA PRO A 91 16.17 -4.82 -35.18
C PRO A 91 15.81 -3.70 -34.18
N GLY A 92 14.54 -3.26 -34.14
CA GLY A 92 14.04 -2.29 -33.14
C GLY A 92 13.91 -2.86 -31.71
N GLN A 93 13.95 -4.19 -31.55
CA GLN A 93 13.83 -4.88 -30.27
C GLN A 93 14.96 -4.51 -29.30
N ARG A 94 16.21 -4.41 -29.79
CA ARG A 94 17.37 -4.15 -28.90
C ARG A 94 17.27 -2.78 -28.26
N THR A 95 16.97 -1.75 -29.05
CA THR A 95 16.81 -0.39 -28.55
C THR A 95 15.65 -0.29 -27.56
N TYR A 96 14.51 -0.93 -27.85
CA TYR A 96 13.35 -0.95 -26.96
C TYR A 96 13.64 -1.70 -25.64
N MET A 97 14.26 -2.88 -25.71
CA MET A 97 14.61 -3.68 -24.52
C MET A 97 15.66 -3.00 -23.63
N GLU A 98 16.58 -2.23 -24.20
CA GLU A 98 17.61 -1.53 -23.42
C GLU A 98 17.09 -0.26 -22.72
N THR A 99 16.11 0.43 -23.32
CA THR A 99 15.65 1.75 -22.83
C THR A 99 14.30 1.70 -22.12
N MET A 100 13.30 1.03 -22.69
CA MET A 100 11.92 1.04 -22.19
C MET A 100 11.67 -0.04 -21.15
N PHE A 101 12.21 -1.25 -21.37
CA PHE A 101 11.97 -2.38 -20.48
C PHE A 101 12.42 -2.13 -19.02
N PRO A 102 13.58 -1.51 -18.74
CA PRO A 102 13.98 -1.21 -17.37
C PRO A 102 13.01 -0.26 -16.64
N LEU A 103 12.47 0.75 -17.35
CA LEU A 103 11.52 1.71 -16.78
C LEU A 103 10.20 1.04 -16.40
N TYR A 104 9.64 0.20 -17.27
CA TYR A 104 8.41 -0.54 -16.97
C TYR A 104 8.61 -1.62 -15.92
N ARG A 105 9.78 -2.28 -15.92
CA ARG A 105 10.18 -3.23 -14.87
C ARG A 105 10.24 -2.56 -13.50
N PHE A 106 10.74 -1.33 -13.42
CA PHE A 106 10.73 -0.54 -12.19
C PHE A 106 9.31 -0.35 -11.63
N PHE A 107 8.34 0.06 -12.46
CA PHE A 107 6.95 0.16 -12.02
C PHE A 107 6.38 -1.19 -11.58
N GLY A 108 6.72 -2.27 -12.29
CA GLY A 108 6.38 -3.65 -11.89
C GLY A 108 6.90 -3.98 -10.48
N PHE A 109 8.15 -3.62 -10.16
CA PHE A 109 8.70 -3.81 -8.82
C PHE A 109 8.02 -2.96 -7.75
N VAL A 110 7.70 -1.70 -8.04
CA VAL A 110 6.95 -0.84 -7.12
C VAL A 110 5.58 -1.44 -6.81
N VAL A 111 4.88 -1.93 -7.82
CA VAL A 111 3.58 -2.63 -7.66
C VAL A 111 3.77 -3.90 -6.84
N LEU A 112 4.76 -4.73 -7.15
CA LEU A 112 5.03 -5.97 -6.40
C LEU A 112 5.34 -5.70 -4.92
N HIS A 113 6.22 -4.72 -4.64
CA HIS A 113 6.56 -4.29 -3.29
C HIS A 113 5.30 -3.85 -2.52
N THR A 114 4.43 -3.08 -3.18
CA THR A 114 3.20 -2.57 -2.56
C THR A 114 2.18 -3.70 -2.28
N ILE A 115 2.10 -4.72 -3.15
CA ILE A 115 1.30 -5.94 -2.92
C ILE A 115 1.84 -6.72 -1.72
N MET A 116 3.16 -6.93 -1.65
CA MET A 116 3.80 -7.61 -0.52
C MET A 116 3.53 -6.87 0.80
N TYR A 117 3.68 -5.54 0.80
CA TYR A 117 3.32 -4.70 1.94
C TYR A 117 1.84 -4.85 2.34
N ALA A 118 0.92 -4.90 1.37
CA ALA A 118 -0.49 -5.17 1.65
C ALA A 118 -0.73 -6.57 2.25
N ALA A 119 -0.02 -7.59 1.77
CA ALA A 119 -0.07 -8.93 2.32
C ALA A 119 0.42 -8.97 3.77
N ASN A 120 1.50 -8.24 4.10
CA ASN A 120 1.99 -8.09 5.47
C ASN A 120 0.90 -7.50 6.39
N ILE A 121 0.23 -6.42 5.97
CA ILE A 121 -0.89 -5.84 6.73
C ILE A 121 -2.06 -6.82 6.86
N TYR A 122 -2.36 -7.59 5.81
CA TYR A 122 -3.41 -8.61 5.85
C TYR A 122 -3.11 -9.68 6.90
N PHE A 123 -1.89 -10.23 6.91
CA PHE A 123 -1.47 -11.23 7.89
C PHE A 123 -1.45 -10.66 9.31
N TRP A 124 -0.88 -9.46 9.53
CA TRP A 124 -0.93 -8.83 10.84
C TRP A 124 -2.35 -8.62 11.35
N ARG A 125 -3.28 -8.19 10.48
CA ARG A 125 -4.69 -8.06 10.83
C ARG A 125 -5.35 -9.42 11.12
N ARG A 126 -4.99 -10.46 10.37
CA ARG A 126 -5.51 -11.84 10.54
C ARG A 126 -5.09 -12.46 11.87
N TYR A 127 -3.84 -12.23 12.27
CA TYR A 127 -3.25 -12.70 13.53
C TYR A 127 -3.44 -11.71 14.69
N ARG A 128 -4.18 -10.61 14.50
CA ARG A 128 -4.44 -9.56 15.51
C ARG A 128 -3.18 -8.90 16.08
N VAL A 129 -2.11 -8.84 15.29
CA VAL A 129 -0.91 -8.07 15.62
C VAL A 129 -1.22 -6.58 15.45
N ASN A 130 -0.91 -5.77 16.47
CA ASN A 130 -1.16 -4.33 16.45
C ASN A 130 -0.08 -3.59 15.63
N TYR A 131 -0.12 -3.72 14.31
CA TYR A 131 0.81 -3.06 13.40
C TYR A 131 0.78 -1.52 13.54
N SER A 132 -0.37 -0.94 13.91
CA SER A 132 -0.50 0.49 14.21
C SER A 132 0.49 0.93 15.30
N PHE A 133 0.60 0.13 16.36
CA PHE A 133 1.56 0.36 17.44
C PHE A 133 3.01 0.13 17.00
N ILE A 134 3.27 -0.98 16.31
CA ILE A 134 4.60 -1.36 15.80
C ILE A 134 5.22 -0.24 14.94
N PHE A 135 4.41 0.34 14.05
CA PHE A 135 4.85 1.42 13.16
C PHE A 135 4.65 2.83 13.74
N GLY A 136 4.16 2.97 14.97
CA GLY A 136 3.94 4.28 15.61
C GLY A 136 2.84 5.13 14.96
N PHE A 137 1.90 4.51 14.24
CA PHE A 137 0.78 5.22 13.62
C PHE A 137 -0.20 5.74 14.69
N LYS A 138 -0.70 6.97 14.51
CA LYS A 138 -1.81 7.48 15.33
C LYS A 138 -3.05 6.62 15.06
N LYS A 139 -3.70 6.14 16.13
CA LYS A 139 -4.94 5.34 16.02
C LYS A 139 -5.96 6.04 15.11
N GLY A 140 -6.39 5.35 14.05
CA GLY A 140 -7.32 5.88 13.04
C GLY A 140 -6.68 6.48 11.79
N THR A 141 -5.38 6.74 11.76
CA THR A 141 -4.64 7.15 10.54
C THR A 141 -4.09 5.97 9.73
N GLU A 142 -4.19 4.76 10.28
CA GLU A 142 -3.70 3.54 9.64
C GLU A 142 -4.35 3.27 8.29
N LEU A 143 -3.51 2.85 7.35
CA LEU A 143 -3.90 2.45 6.00
C LEU A 143 -4.22 0.95 6.00
N GLY A 144 -5.46 0.60 5.68
CA GLY A 144 -5.87 -0.80 5.60
C GLY A 144 -5.34 -1.46 4.33
N TYR A 145 -5.09 -2.78 4.38
CA TYR A 145 -4.56 -3.56 3.25
C TYR A 145 -5.36 -3.39 1.94
N ARG A 146 -6.69 -3.23 2.00
CA ARG A 146 -7.54 -3.01 0.81
C ARG A 146 -7.23 -1.70 0.08
N HIS A 147 -6.92 -0.64 0.82
CA HIS A 147 -6.57 0.65 0.23
C HIS A 147 -5.17 0.57 -0.41
N VAL A 148 -4.24 -0.16 0.22
CA VAL A 148 -2.92 -0.43 -0.35
C VAL A 148 -3.04 -1.25 -1.64
N LEU A 149 -3.85 -2.32 -1.64
CA LEU A 149 -4.13 -3.11 -2.85
C LEU A 149 -4.80 -2.29 -3.95
N LEU A 150 -5.74 -1.41 -3.61
CA LEU A 150 -6.38 -0.52 -4.59
C LEU A 150 -5.35 0.38 -5.27
N LEU A 151 -4.45 1.01 -4.50
CA LEU A 151 -3.39 1.85 -5.05
C LEU A 151 -2.43 1.03 -5.92
N SER A 152 -2.08 -0.17 -5.46
CA SER A 152 -1.17 -1.06 -6.16
C SER A 152 -1.72 -1.51 -7.51
N PHE A 153 -2.94 -2.03 -7.56
CA PHE A 153 -3.56 -2.45 -8.80
C PHE A 153 -3.94 -1.26 -9.69
N GLY A 154 -4.31 -0.12 -9.12
CA GLY A 154 -4.51 1.11 -9.87
C GLY A 154 -3.23 1.55 -10.61
N LEU A 155 -2.10 1.60 -9.90
CA LEU A 155 -0.80 1.91 -10.49
C LEU A 155 -0.36 0.85 -11.51
N GLY A 156 -0.56 -0.43 -11.20
CA GLY A 156 -0.24 -1.54 -12.10
C GLY A 156 -1.04 -1.48 -13.41
N THR A 157 -2.35 -1.23 -13.34
CA THR A 157 -3.20 -1.08 -14.53
C THR A 157 -2.81 0.14 -15.35
N LEU A 158 -2.51 1.28 -14.71
CA LEU A 158 -2.01 2.46 -15.41
C LEU A 158 -0.67 2.19 -16.10
N SER A 159 0.26 1.53 -15.42
CA SER A 159 1.56 1.15 -15.99
C SER A 159 1.41 0.19 -17.16
N LEU A 160 0.56 -0.84 -17.06
CA LEU A 160 0.31 -1.80 -18.14
C LEU A 160 -0.38 -1.14 -19.35
N CYS A 161 -1.32 -0.23 -19.10
CA CYS A 161 -1.94 0.57 -20.14
C CYS A 161 -0.89 1.44 -20.86
N ALA A 162 0.00 2.09 -20.10
CA ALA A 162 1.09 2.87 -20.65
C ALA A 162 2.06 2.03 -21.51
N VAL A 163 2.38 0.79 -21.09
CA VAL A 163 3.19 -0.15 -21.90
C VAL A 163 2.48 -0.46 -23.22
N LEU A 164 1.20 -0.82 -23.16
CA LEU A 164 0.44 -1.20 -24.35
C LEU A 164 0.29 -0.05 -25.34
N LEU A 165 0.01 1.17 -24.85
CA LEU A 165 -0.06 2.37 -25.69
C LEU A 165 1.29 2.70 -26.31
N ASN A 166 2.37 2.59 -25.54
CA ASN A 166 3.73 2.83 -26.03
C ASN A 166 4.10 1.81 -27.13
N LEU A 167 3.79 0.54 -26.91
CA LEU A 167 4.03 -0.55 -27.87
C LEU A 167 3.21 -0.37 -29.16
N ASP A 168 1.95 0.05 -29.05
CA ASP A 168 1.07 0.31 -30.20
C ASP A 168 1.59 1.47 -31.06
N MET A 169 2.02 2.57 -30.44
CA MET A 169 2.53 3.75 -31.15
C MET A 169 3.93 3.57 -31.76
N GLU A 170 4.83 2.84 -31.10
CA GLU A 170 6.18 2.57 -31.65
C GLU A 170 6.10 1.70 -32.92
N MET A 171 5.07 0.86 -33.03
CA MET A 171 4.94 -0.14 -34.08
C MET A 171 4.08 0.28 -35.28
N ASP A 172 3.25 1.31 -35.15
CA ASP A 172 2.47 1.82 -36.28
C ASP A 172 3.33 2.71 -37.21
N SER A 173 3.32 2.36 -38.50
CA SER A 173 4.16 2.97 -39.54
C SER A 173 3.78 4.43 -39.84
N GLN A 174 2.55 4.84 -39.55
CA GLN A 174 2.06 6.21 -39.73
C GLN A 174 2.46 7.15 -38.58
N THR A 175 2.91 6.60 -37.45
CA THR A 175 3.11 7.34 -36.18
C THR A 175 4.58 7.62 -35.89
N LYS A 176 5.47 7.37 -36.85
CA LYS A 176 6.94 7.55 -36.71
C LYS A 176 7.35 8.97 -36.30
N ASP A 177 6.56 9.99 -36.64
CA ASP A 177 6.80 11.38 -36.23
C ASP A 177 6.54 11.63 -34.72
N TYR A 178 5.85 10.71 -34.04
CA TYR A 178 5.52 10.81 -32.61
C TYR A 178 6.51 10.12 -31.68
N ARG A 179 7.67 9.67 -32.17
CA ARG A 179 8.66 8.92 -31.37
C ARG A 179 9.09 9.63 -30.08
N ARG A 180 9.15 10.97 -30.10
CA ARG A 180 9.41 11.79 -28.90
C ARG A 180 8.30 11.70 -27.85
N PHE A 181 7.03 11.58 -28.27
CA PHE A 181 5.91 11.41 -27.34
C PHE A 181 5.88 10.04 -26.69
N THR A 182 6.35 9.00 -27.38
CA THR A 182 6.43 7.63 -26.89
C THR A 182 7.38 7.54 -25.67
N GLU A 183 8.52 8.22 -25.70
CA GLU A 183 9.46 8.35 -24.57
C GLU A 183 8.92 9.15 -23.38
N LEU A 184 8.02 10.12 -23.63
CA LEU A 184 7.46 10.97 -22.59
C LEU A 184 6.44 10.24 -21.69
N ILE A 185 5.82 9.15 -22.16
CA ILE A 185 4.80 8.43 -21.39
C ILE A 185 5.33 7.81 -20.09
N PRO A 186 6.38 6.96 -20.10
CA PRO A 186 6.92 6.40 -18.87
C PRO A 186 7.51 7.48 -17.95
N LEU A 187 8.09 8.54 -18.53
CA LEU A 187 8.60 9.68 -17.76
C LEU A 187 7.46 10.45 -17.08
N PHE A 188 6.36 10.70 -17.79
CA PHE A 188 5.16 11.30 -17.22
C PHE A 188 4.59 10.45 -16.08
N LEU A 189 4.52 9.13 -16.25
CA LEU A 189 4.09 8.22 -15.19
C LEU A 189 5.01 8.30 -13.97
N LEU A 190 6.33 8.38 -14.18
CA LEU A 190 7.31 8.51 -13.10
C LEU A 190 7.12 9.84 -12.35
N VAL A 191 7.04 10.95 -13.08
CA VAL A 191 6.81 12.28 -12.51
C VAL A 191 5.48 12.33 -11.76
N LEU A 192 4.43 11.70 -12.29
CA LEU A 192 3.13 11.61 -11.62
C LEU A 192 3.24 10.86 -10.29
N VAL A 193 3.93 9.71 -10.25
CA VAL A 193 4.13 8.93 -9.00
C VAL A 193 4.94 9.73 -7.98
N ILE A 194 6.03 10.38 -8.40
CA ILE A 194 6.86 11.22 -7.52
C ILE A 194 6.04 12.40 -7.00
N ALA A 195 5.33 13.10 -7.88
CA ALA A 195 4.48 14.24 -7.52
C ALA A 195 3.39 13.82 -6.53
N ILE A 196 2.71 12.69 -6.75
CA ILE A 196 1.72 12.15 -5.81
C ILE A 196 2.37 11.81 -4.47
N THR A 197 3.58 11.29 -4.46
CA THR A 197 4.26 10.88 -3.21
C THR A 197 4.68 12.09 -2.38
N LEU A 198 5.26 13.12 -3.02
CA LEU A 198 5.74 14.35 -2.37
C LEU A 198 4.64 15.40 -2.11
N CYS A 199 3.47 15.21 -2.71
CA CYS A 199 2.37 16.18 -2.65
C CYS A 199 1.96 16.52 -1.20
N PRO A 200 2.00 17.82 -0.81
CA PRO A 200 1.67 18.25 0.55
C PRO A 200 0.15 18.27 0.83
N PHE A 201 -0.67 18.24 -0.22
CA PHE A 201 -2.14 18.30 -0.10
C PHE A 201 -2.71 17.03 0.54
N ASN A 202 -3.88 17.15 1.19
CA ASN A 202 -4.63 16.04 1.80
C ASN A 202 -5.26 15.06 0.79
N ILE A 203 -4.62 14.87 -0.36
CA ILE A 203 -5.00 13.96 -1.43
C ILE A 203 -4.29 12.63 -1.18
N LEU A 204 -4.94 11.49 -1.43
CA LEU A 204 -4.33 10.13 -1.37
C LEU A 204 -3.51 9.80 -0.11
N TYR A 205 -4.18 9.65 1.04
CA TYR A 205 -3.60 9.12 2.28
C TYR A 205 -2.32 9.84 2.77
N ARG A 206 -2.40 11.17 2.88
CA ARG A 206 -1.29 12.06 3.31
C ARG A 206 -0.42 11.49 4.44
N SER A 207 -1.03 11.06 5.55
CA SER A 207 -0.28 10.57 6.72
C SER A 207 0.63 9.37 6.39
N SER A 208 0.19 8.48 5.50
CA SER A 208 0.95 7.30 5.10
C SER A 208 2.10 7.67 4.16
N ARG A 209 1.91 8.64 3.25
CA ARG A 209 2.97 9.12 2.36
C ARG A 209 4.10 9.81 3.12
N PHE A 210 3.75 10.74 4.02
CA PHE A 210 4.74 11.42 4.85
C PHE A 210 5.47 10.46 5.78
N PHE A 211 4.77 9.45 6.32
CA PHE A 211 5.41 8.38 7.07
C PHE A 211 6.42 7.61 6.21
N PHE A 212 6.02 7.17 5.01
CA PHE A 212 6.91 6.46 4.09
C PHE A 212 8.13 7.31 3.72
N LEU A 213 7.95 8.59 3.38
CA LEU A 213 9.03 9.52 3.06
C LEU A 213 9.98 9.73 4.26
N ALA A 214 9.44 9.87 5.46
CA ALA A 214 10.25 10.03 6.67
C ALA A 214 11.08 8.77 6.97
N VAL A 215 10.48 7.57 6.85
CA VAL A 215 11.20 6.29 7.00
C VAL A 215 12.29 6.18 5.92
N LEU A 216 11.96 6.46 4.66
CA LEU A 216 12.90 6.39 3.54
C LEU A 216 14.07 7.37 3.71
N PHE A 217 13.81 8.60 4.18
CA PHE A 217 14.84 9.57 4.49
C PHE A 217 15.75 9.09 5.65
N ARG A 218 15.17 8.54 6.71
CA ARG A 218 15.95 7.98 7.84
C ARG A 218 16.77 6.76 7.44
N CYS A 219 16.30 5.92 6.51
CA CYS A 219 17.08 4.83 5.94
C CYS A 219 18.29 5.35 5.17
N ILE A 220 18.14 6.42 4.37
CA ILE A 220 19.25 7.03 3.63
C ILE A 220 20.25 7.69 4.59
N ALA A 221 19.75 8.40 5.59
CA ALA A 221 20.56 9.06 6.62
C ALA A 221 20.84 8.15 7.83
N ALA A 222 20.83 6.83 7.65
CA ALA A 222 21.01 5.85 8.73
C ALA A 222 22.23 6.10 9.64
N PRO A 223 23.40 6.58 9.14
CA PRO A 223 24.53 6.90 10.01
C PRO A 223 24.27 8.04 11.02
N PHE A 224 23.30 8.92 10.73
CA PHE A 224 23.05 10.16 11.47
C PHE A 224 21.82 10.10 12.39
N TYR A 225 21.04 9.01 12.35
CA TYR A 225 19.80 8.89 13.12
C TYR A 225 19.71 7.54 13.84
N THR A 226 19.01 7.53 14.97
CA THR A 226 18.66 6.28 15.66
C THR A 226 17.70 5.46 14.81
N VAL A 227 18.10 4.24 14.47
CA VAL A 227 17.31 3.31 13.66
C VAL A 227 16.13 2.77 14.47
N ASN A 228 14.92 3.01 13.99
CA ASN A 228 13.72 2.41 14.57
C ASN A 228 13.30 1.16 13.78
N LEU A 229 12.40 0.37 14.37
CA LEU A 229 11.87 -0.82 13.73
C LEU A 229 11.25 -0.58 12.33
N PRO A 230 10.51 0.51 12.06
CA PRO A 230 10.03 0.81 10.70
C PRO A 230 11.16 1.00 9.68
N ASP A 231 12.29 1.56 10.12
CA ASP A 231 13.43 1.87 9.26
C ASP A 231 14.17 0.57 8.89
N PHE A 232 14.35 -0.32 9.87
CA PHE A 232 14.88 -1.68 9.64
C PHE A 232 13.96 -2.49 8.72
N PHE A 233 12.65 -2.47 8.98
CA PHE A 233 11.67 -3.19 8.17
C PHE A 233 11.68 -2.73 6.70
N LEU A 234 11.70 -1.41 6.45
CA LEU A 234 11.75 -0.90 5.08
C LEU A 234 13.10 -1.23 4.41
N ALA A 235 14.21 -1.05 5.14
CA ALA A 235 15.54 -1.35 4.61
C ALA A 235 15.68 -2.82 4.19
N ASP A 236 15.20 -3.75 5.01
CA ASP A 236 15.24 -5.20 4.74
C ASP A 236 14.44 -5.58 3.47
N GLN A 237 13.28 -4.95 3.27
CA GLN A 237 12.48 -5.13 2.05
C GLN A 237 13.21 -4.59 0.81
N LEU A 238 13.88 -3.43 0.93
CA LEU A 238 14.64 -2.85 -0.17
C LEU A 238 15.88 -3.68 -0.51
N THR A 239 16.65 -4.13 0.49
CA THR A 239 17.84 -4.98 0.27
C THR A 239 17.48 -6.30 -0.40
N SER A 240 16.35 -6.90 -0.03
CA SER A 240 15.83 -8.11 -0.68
C SER A 240 15.47 -7.90 -2.16
N GLN A 241 15.18 -6.66 -2.56
CA GLN A 241 14.80 -6.31 -3.94
C GLN A 241 15.98 -5.83 -4.78
N VAL A 242 17.15 -5.51 -4.19
CA VAL A 242 18.34 -5.03 -4.92
C VAL A 242 18.77 -6.02 -6.02
N GLN A 243 18.78 -7.32 -5.73
CA GLN A 243 19.19 -8.32 -6.71
C GLN A 243 18.17 -8.44 -7.86
N ALA A 244 16.90 -8.20 -7.59
CA ALA A 244 15.86 -8.18 -8.61
C ALA A 244 15.92 -6.89 -9.46
N LEU A 245 16.39 -5.78 -8.90
CA LEU A 245 16.63 -4.52 -9.62
C LEU A 245 17.91 -4.53 -10.47
N ARG A 246 18.91 -5.34 -10.08
CA ARG A 246 20.21 -5.44 -10.77
C ARG A 246 20.25 -6.47 -11.91
N SER A 247 19.43 -7.53 -11.80
CA SER A 247 19.20 -8.51 -12.88
C SER A 247 18.22 -7.96 -13.90
#